data_AF-A0A914L338-F1
#
_entry.id   AF-A0A914L338-F1
#
_cell.length_a   1.000
_cell.length_b   1.000
_cell.length_c   1.000
_cell.angle_alpha   90.00
_cell.angle_beta   90.00
_cell.angle_gamma   90.00
#
_symmetry.space_group_name_H-M   'P 1'
#
loop_
_entity.id
_entity.type
_entity.pdbx_description
1 polymer ?
#
loop_
_entity_poly.entity_id
_entity_poly.type
_entity_poly.pdbx_seq_one_letter_code
_entity_poly.pdbx_strand_id
1 'polypeptide(L)'
;MKPKEWTNNPLKIKEKLPNLKTKTTRELIGTTTKNNLVEDGPICLLDVTDKNGVHVLKIKAGETLTLTLSLVSRLWQQKIRNITLFPKRCYAINLDNGGRYCLTDNGGCAFEKGLFPEWKRKNNFKAEANFSAFRWTETNTIRFECDCSVCSEEKCPEFDCEKRRNLRFKKYFYNNWSLNENDESSVGNENLANLTWLSRPSSLPVIMEVDDENKRKRRRKRRKV
;
A
#
# COMPACT_ATOMS: atom_id res chain seq x y z
N MET A 1 3.98 26.21 71.30
CA MET A 1 3.63 27.64 71.36
C MET A 1 4.32 28.36 70.21
N LYS A 2 3.51 28.92 69.29
CA LYS A 2 3.75 29.95 68.26
C LYS A 2 4.82 29.76 67.15
N PRO A 3 4.40 29.87 65.86
CA PRO A 3 5.28 30.11 64.71
C PRO A 3 5.55 31.63 64.53
N LYS A 4 6.61 32.00 63.80
CA LYS A 4 6.87 33.36 63.27
C LYS A 4 7.38 33.21 61.83
N GLU A 5 6.54 33.47 60.85
CA GLU A 5 6.25 34.77 60.21
C GLU A 5 7.22 35.11 59.07
N TRP A 6 6.64 35.14 57.87
CA TRP A 6 7.20 35.61 56.62
C TRP A 6 7.34 37.13 56.62
N THR A 7 8.40 37.63 55.98
CA THR A 7 8.44 38.99 55.44
C THR A 7 8.75 38.92 53.95
N ASN A 8 7.69 39.12 53.15
CA ASN A 8 7.77 39.47 51.75
C ASN A 8 8.04 40.98 51.64
N ASN A 9 8.92 41.40 50.73
CA ASN A 9 8.67 42.61 49.95
C ASN A 9 9.60 42.71 48.71
N PRO A 10 9.18 43.45 47.67
CA PRO A 10 9.30 43.02 46.28
C PRO A 10 10.23 43.93 45.48
N LEU A 11 10.88 43.39 44.44
CA LEU A 11 11.63 44.20 43.48
C LEU A 11 10.72 44.66 42.33
N LYS A 12 10.56 45.98 42.29
CA LYS A 12 9.73 46.79 41.39
C LYS A 12 10.15 46.63 39.93
N ILE A 13 9.18 46.24 39.11
CA ILE A 13 9.17 46.39 37.66
C ILE A 13 8.94 47.87 37.35
N LYS A 14 9.82 48.49 36.54
CA LYS A 14 9.56 49.79 35.92
C LYS A 14 9.16 49.59 34.46
N GLU A 15 7.96 50.04 34.16
CA GLU A 15 7.32 50.14 32.86
C GLU A 15 8.12 51.01 31.87
N LYS A 16 8.06 50.67 30.59
CA LYS A 16 7.71 51.62 29.52
C LYS A 16 6.94 50.89 28.41
N LEU A 17 5.64 51.17 28.31
CA LEU A 17 4.81 51.00 27.11
C LEU A 17 4.97 52.29 26.26
N PRO A 18 4.92 52.23 24.91
CA PRO A 18 3.62 52.36 24.20
C PRO A 18 3.63 51.51 22.89
N ASN A 19 2.56 51.16 22.16
CA ASN A 19 1.17 51.58 22.04
C ASN A 19 0.38 50.38 21.49
N LEU A 20 -0.84 50.16 22.00
CA LEU A 20 -1.85 49.32 21.36
C LEU A 20 -2.41 50.08 20.13
N LYS A 21 -2.32 49.48 18.94
CA LYS A 21 -3.33 49.68 17.89
C LYS A 21 -4.01 48.34 17.64
N THR A 22 -5.30 48.32 17.92
CA THR A 22 -6.23 47.21 17.74
C THR A 22 -6.48 46.93 16.26
N LYS A 23 -6.41 45.67 15.84
CA LYS A 23 -7.40 44.99 14.98
C LYS A 23 -6.94 43.57 14.60
N THR A 24 -7.77 42.60 14.98
CA THR A 24 -8.26 41.45 14.21
C THR A 24 -7.40 40.96 13.04
N THR A 25 -6.99 39.68 13.08
CA THR A 25 -7.30 38.59 12.12
C THR A 25 -6.17 37.54 12.14
N ARG A 26 -6.56 36.25 12.10
CA ARG A 26 -5.68 35.08 11.93
C ARG A 26 -4.67 35.28 10.80
N GLU A 27 -3.39 34.95 11.01
CA GLU A 27 -2.53 34.19 10.09
C GLU A 27 -1.05 34.08 10.57
N LEU A 28 -0.51 32.88 10.39
CA LEU A 28 0.85 32.53 9.93
C LEU A 28 2.11 32.68 10.83
N ILE A 29 2.78 31.53 10.95
CA ILE A 29 4.24 31.27 10.90
C ILE A 29 5.05 31.55 12.18
N GLY A 30 5.38 30.47 12.88
CA GLY A 30 6.63 30.36 13.62
C GLY A 30 7.74 29.86 12.69
N THR A 31 8.66 30.75 12.33
CA THR A 31 10.06 30.46 11.94
C THR A 31 10.79 29.96 13.21
N THR A 32 11.82 29.11 13.23
CA THR A 32 12.81 28.67 12.25
C THR A 32 13.50 27.45 12.89
N THR A 33 13.77 26.40 12.13
CA THR A 33 14.92 25.54 12.44
C THR A 33 15.54 25.17 11.10
N LYS A 34 16.82 25.50 10.92
CA LYS A 34 17.64 25.02 9.80
C LYS A 34 17.70 23.50 9.92
N ASN A 35 16.75 22.80 9.31
CA ASN A 35 16.78 21.36 9.19
C ASN A 35 17.17 21.06 7.76
N ASN A 36 18.26 20.31 7.61
CA ASN A 36 18.77 19.73 6.38
C ASN A 36 17.62 19.41 5.41
N LEU A 37 17.67 19.98 4.21
CA LEU A 37 16.86 19.54 3.08
C LEU A 37 17.26 18.09 2.79
N VAL A 38 16.64 17.15 3.49
CA VAL A 38 16.57 15.76 3.06
C VAL A 38 15.93 15.83 1.69
N GLU A 39 16.69 15.50 0.63
CA GLU A 39 16.08 15.24 -0.66
C GLU A 39 15.02 14.16 -0.44
N ASP A 40 13.72 14.53 -0.47
CA ASP A 40 12.62 13.59 -0.28
C ASP A 40 12.70 12.51 -1.36
N GLY A 41 13.20 11.34 -0.97
CA GLY A 41 13.35 10.18 -1.83
C GLY A 41 12.01 9.68 -2.40
N PRO A 42 12.06 8.65 -3.24
CA PRO A 42 10.84 8.06 -3.80
C PRO A 42 10.00 7.39 -2.71
N ILE A 43 8.77 7.88 -2.52
CA ILE A 43 7.81 7.31 -1.56
C ILE A 43 6.74 6.55 -2.33
N CYS A 44 6.56 5.26 -2.02
CA CYS A 44 5.46 4.46 -2.52
C CYS A 44 4.28 4.48 -1.55
N LEU A 45 3.07 4.60 -2.08
CA LEU A 45 1.81 4.47 -1.35
C LEU A 45 0.96 3.36 -1.97
N LEU A 46 0.28 2.62 -1.10
CA LEU A 46 -0.64 1.55 -1.48
C LEU A 46 -2.03 1.89 -0.95
N ASP A 47 -2.93 2.18 -1.88
CA ASP A 47 -4.29 2.59 -1.57
C ASP A 47 -5.31 1.54 -2.02
N VAL A 48 -6.38 1.43 -1.25
CA VAL A 48 -7.53 0.57 -1.56
C VAL A 48 -8.75 1.47 -1.70
N THR A 49 -9.36 1.44 -2.87
CA THR A 49 -10.54 2.25 -3.19
C THR A 49 -11.68 1.40 -3.74
N ASP A 50 -12.89 1.93 -3.67
CA ASP A 50 -14.06 1.33 -4.32
C ASP A 50 -14.07 1.62 -5.83
N LYS A 51 -15.15 1.17 -6.50
CA LYS A 51 -15.40 1.45 -7.92
C LYS A 51 -15.50 2.95 -8.28
N ASN A 52 -15.74 3.82 -7.30
CA ASN A 52 -15.85 5.27 -7.47
C ASN A 52 -14.53 5.99 -7.15
N GLY A 53 -13.48 5.26 -6.74
CA GLY A 53 -12.20 5.84 -6.34
C GLY A 53 -12.18 6.39 -4.92
N VAL A 54 -13.17 6.07 -4.10
CA VAL A 54 -13.23 6.50 -2.69
C VAL A 54 -12.50 5.48 -1.81
N HIS A 55 -11.69 5.96 -0.87
CA HIS A 55 -11.00 5.10 0.08
C HIS A 55 -12.01 4.31 0.92
N VAL A 56 -11.77 2.99 1.01
CA VAL A 56 -12.66 2.10 1.74
C VAL A 56 -12.03 1.69 3.06
N LEU A 57 -12.81 1.82 4.14
CA LEU A 57 -12.51 1.20 5.44
C LEU A 57 -13.36 -0.06 5.66
N LYS A 58 -14.43 -0.21 4.89
CA LYS A 58 -15.42 -1.26 5.01
C LYS A 58 -16.04 -1.56 3.66
N ILE A 59 -16.18 -2.84 3.31
CA ILE A 59 -16.77 -3.25 2.02
C ILE A 59 -17.38 -4.65 2.14
N LYS A 60 -18.38 -4.98 1.32
CA LYS A 60 -18.95 -6.33 1.29
C LYS A 60 -18.13 -7.25 0.39
N ALA A 61 -17.97 -8.51 0.81
CA ALA A 61 -17.36 -9.53 -0.02
C ALA A 61 -18.13 -9.68 -1.36
N GLY A 62 -17.40 -9.70 -2.46
CA GLY A 62 -17.91 -9.74 -3.83
C GLY A 62 -17.97 -8.37 -4.52
N GLU A 63 -17.96 -7.26 -3.79
CA GLU A 63 -17.91 -5.92 -4.38
C GLU A 63 -16.53 -5.63 -4.98
N THR A 64 -16.47 -4.75 -5.99
CA THR A 64 -15.23 -4.42 -6.68
C THR A 64 -14.37 -3.46 -5.87
N LEU A 65 -13.12 -3.85 -5.66
CA LEU A 65 -12.04 -3.04 -5.10
C LEU A 65 -11.01 -2.73 -6.17
N THR A 66 -10.37 -1.58 -6.01
CA THR A 66 -9.20 -1.18 -6.77
C THR A 66 -8.02 -1.04 -5.82
N LEU A 67 -7.01 -1.89 -5.99
CA LEU A 67 -5.73 -1.73 -5.32
C LEU A 67 -4.82 -0.87 -6.20
N THR A 68 -4.31 0.22 -5.64
CA THR A 68 -3.50 1.21 -6.35
C THR A 68 -2.12 1.32 -5.70
N LEU A 69 -1.06 1.02 -6.44
CA LEU A 69 0.30 1.36 -6.04
C LEU A 69 0.71 2.63 -6.78
N SER A 70 1.16 3.64 -6.04
CA SER A 70 1.59 4.92 -6.60
C SER A 70 2.89 5.40 -5.99
N LEU A 71 3.68 6.12 -6.78
CA LEU A 71 4.80 6.90 -6.29
C LEU A 71 4.35 8.34 -6.07
N VAL A 72 4.60 8.97 -4.92
CA VAL A 72 3.99 10.28 -4.57
C VAL A 72 4.97 11.43 -4.36
N SER A 73 6.28 11.21 -4.44
CA SER A 73 7.27 12.29 -4.29
C SER A 73 7.34 13.18 -5.53
N ARG A 74 6.61 14.31 -5.52
CA ARG A 74 6.51 15.23 -6.67
C ARG A 74 7.86 15.80 -7.11
N LEU A 75 8.72 16.18 -6.16
CA LEU A 75 10.07 16.68 -6.45
C LEU A 75 10.90 15.61 -7.15
N TRP A 76 10.79 14.37 -6.68
CA TRP A 76 11.53 13.24 -7.26
C TRP A 76 11.00 12.85 -8.64
N GLN A 77 9.68 12.85 -8.85
CA GLN A 77 9.07 12.63 -10.17
C GLN A 77 9.49 13.66 -11.22
N GLN A 78 9.74 14.91 -10.83
CA GLN A 78 10.23 15.94 -11.76
C GLN A 78 11.69 15.72 -12.15
N LYS A 79 12.51 15.19 -11.22
CA LYS A 79 13.93 14.89 -11.44
C LYS A 79 14.13 13.70 -12.38
N ILE A 80 13.22 12.73 -12.39
CA ILE A 80 13.34 11.48 -13.16
C ILE A 80 12.19 11.35 -14.15
N ARG A 81 12.49 11.50 -15.45
CA ARG A 81 11.49 11.45 -16.53
C ARG A 81 11.15 10.03 -17.00
N ASN A 82 12.11 9.11 -16.94
CA ASN A 82 11.99 7.76 -17.49
C ASN A 82 12.07 6.74 -16.36
N ILE A 83 11.00 6.64 -15.56
CA ILE A 83 10.91 5.59 -14.56
C ILE A 83 9.66 4.75 -14.76
N THR A 84 9.72 3.47 -14.45
CA THR A 84 8.54 2.61 -14.44
C THR A 84 8.39 1.94 -13.09
N LEU A 85 7.22 2.11 -12.48
CA LEU A 85 6.80 1.45 -11.24
C LEU A 85 6.35 0.01 -11.49
N PHE A 86 6.80 -0.90 -10.63
CA PHE A 86 6.46 -2.33 -10.64
C PHE A 86 6.02 -2.80 -9.24
N PRO A 87 4.73 -3.13 -9.06
CA PRO A 87 4.23 -3.83 -7.88
C PRO A 87 4.72 -5.28 -7.87
N LYS A 88 5.33 -5.73 -6.77
CA LYS A 88 5.86 -7.09 -6.63
C LYS A 88 5.49 -7.67 -5.29
N ARG A 89 5.42 -9.00 -5.19
CA ARG A 89 5.20 -9.74 -3.92
C ARG A 89 4.10 -9.08 -3.06
N CYS A 90 2.89 -9.01 -3.62
CA CYS A 90 1.74 -8.46 -2.93
C CYS A 90 1.04 -9.54 -2.12
N TYR A 91 0.60 -9.18 -0.92
CA TYR A 91 -0.10 -10.06 0.00
C TYR A 91 -1.33 -9.37 0.54
N ALA A 92 -2.39 -10.15 0.72
CA ALA A 92 -3.45 -9.82 1.66
C ALA A 92 -3.10 -10.47 3.00
N ILE A 93 -3.16 -9.69 4.07
CA ILE A 93 -2.76 -10.07 5.41
C ILE A 93 -3.98 -9.96 6.31
N ASN A 94 -4.29 -11.07 6.97
CA ASN A 94 -5.28 -11.14 8.01
C ASN A 94 -4.69 -10.53 9.29
N LEU A 95 -5.29 -9.46 9.80
CA LEU A 95 -4.75 -8.76 10.97
C LEU A 95 -5.03 -9.49 12.28
N ASP A 96 -6.02 -10.39 12.30
CA ASP A 96 -6.44 -11.06 13.54
C ASP A 96 -5.56 -12.29 13.84
N ASN A 97 -5.13 -13.02 12.81
CA ASN A 97 -4.31 -14.24 12.97
C ASN A 97 -2.95 -14.22 12.24
N GLY A 98 -2.63 -13.14 11.52
CA GLY A 98 -1.38 -13.00 10.77
C GLY A 98 -1.30 -13.84 9.50
N GLY A 99 -2.35 -14.56 9.13
CA GLY A 99 -2.43 -15.36 7.92
C GLY A 99 -2.23 -14.50 6.67
N ARG A 100 -1.47 -15.01 5.70
CA ARG A 100 -1.11 -14.28 4.47
C ARG A 100 -1.58 -15.03 3.25
N TYR A 101 -2.19 -14.31 2.32
CA TYR A 101 -2.55 -14.81 1.00
C TYR A 101 -1.74 -14.08 -0.07
N CYS A 102 -1.02 -14.82 -0.91
CA CYS A 102 -0.20 -14.25 -1.98
C CYS A 102 -1.09 -13.78 -3.14
N LEU A 103 -1.12 -12.48 -3.40
CA LEU A 103 -1.82 -11.89 -4.55
C LEU A 103 -0.95 -11.94 -5.80
N THR A 104 0.33 -11.58 -5.66
CA THR A 104 1.31 -11.62 -6.75
C THR A 104 2.60 -12.30 -6.35
N ASP A 105 3.30 -12.82 -7.35
CA ASP A 105 4.61 -13.45 -7.19
C ASP A 105 5.77 -12.43 -7.19
N ASN A 106 7.01 -12.96 -7.18
CA ASN A 106 8.23 -12.15 -7.20
C ASN A 106 8.39 -11.29 -8.46
N GLY A 107 7.73 -11.65 -9.55
CA GLY A 107 7.73 -10.90 -10.81
C GLY A 107 6.64 -9.82 -10.86
N GLY A 108 5.69 -9.82 -9.92
CA GLY A 108 4.51 -8.96 -9.97
C GLY A 108 3.32 -9.57 -10.70
N CYS A 109 3.38 -10.85 -11.06
CA CYS A 109 2.29 -11.54 -11.74
C CYS A 109 1.30 -12.13 -10.74
N ALA A 110 0.01 -12.06 -11.07
CA ALA A 110 -1.07 -12.63 -10.28
C ALA A 110 -0.87 -14.12 -10.05
N PHE A 111 -0.90 -14.51 -8.77
CA PHE A 111 -0.77 -15.91 -8.36
C PHE A 111 -1.97 -16.72 -8.85
N GLU A 112 -3.18 -16.18 -8.67
CA GLU A 112 -4.44 -16.75 -9.15
C GLU A 112 -5.30 -15.68 -9.82
N LYS A 113 -5.32 -15.69 -11.17
CA LYS A 113 -6.03 -14.70 -12.01
C LYS A 113 -7.52 -14.58 -11.71
N GLY A 114 -8.15 -15.65 -11.21
CA GLY A 114 -9.58 -15.67 -10.86
C GLY A 114 -9.92 -14.86 -9.61
N LEU A 115 -8.95 -14.70 -8.70
CA LEU A 115 -9.13 -13.95 -7.45
C LEU A 115 -8.50 -12.56 -7.51
N PHE A 116 -7.37 -12.42 -8.18
CA PHE A 116 -6.67 -11.15 -8.34
C PHE A 116 -6.13 -11.04 -9.78
N PRO A 117 -6.42 -9.96 -10.52
CA PRO A 117 -5.96 -9.82 -11.90
C PRO A 117 -4.48 -9.43 -11.96
N GLU A 118 -3.92 -9.46 -13.17
CA GLU A 118 -2.63 -8.82 -13.43
C GLU A 118 -2.72 -7.30 -13.22
N TRP A 119 -1.63 -6.70 -12.74
CA TRP A 119 -1.53 -5.25 -12.58
C TRP A 119 -1.62 -4.55 -13.93
N LYS A 120 -2.43 -3.48 -13.98
CA LYS A 120 -2.53 -2.59 -15.13
C LYS A 120 -1.78 -1.32 -14.84
N ARG A 121 -0.77 -1.03 -15.65
CA ARG A 121 -0.05 0.24 -15.59
C ARG A 121 -0.98 1.35 -16.07
N LYS A 122 -1.19 2.37 -15.24
CA LYS A 122 -1.93 3.58 -15.61
C LYS A 122 -1.00 4.65 -16.19
N ASN A 123 0.15 4.79 -15.56
CA ASN A 123 1.26 5.61 -16.04
C ASN A 123 2.57 5.10 -15.41
N ASN A 124 3.67 5.79 -15.69
CA ASN A 124 5.01 5.47 -15.19
C ASN A 124 5.13 5.37 -13.65
N PHE A 125 4.25 6.05 -12.92
CA PHE A 125 4.29 6.18 -11.46
C PHE A 125 3.09 5.53 -10.76
N LYS A 126 2.20 4.85 -11.51
CA LYS A 126 0.94 4.32 -10.99
C LYS A 126 0.54 3.01 -11.66
N ALA A 127 0.25 2.01 -10.85
CA ALA A 127 -0.30 0.73 -11.27
C ALA A 127 -1.56 0.39 -10.45
N GLU A 128 -2.53 -0.24 -11.10
CA GLU A 128 -3.83 -0.57 -10.48
C GLU A 128 -4.24 -2.01 -10.80
N ALA A 129 -4.95 -2.64 -9.86
CA ALA A 129 -5.56 -3.95 -10.03
C ALA A 129 -6.99 -3.94 -9.48
N ASN A 130 -7.96 -4.31 -10.32
CA ASN A 130 -9.39 -4.29 -9.97
C ASN A 130 -9.87 -5.71 -9.70
N PHE A 131 -10.26 -6.01 -8.47
CA PHE A 131 -10.60 -7.37 -8.04
C PHE A 131 -11.88 -7.38 -7.22
N SER A 132 -12.51 -8.54 -7.09
CA SER A 132 -13.64 -8.71 -6.19
C SER A 132 -13.14 -8.91 -4.76
N ALA A 133 -13.70 -8.15 -3.82
CA ALA A 133 -13.39 -8.26 -2.41
C ALA A 133 -13.63 -9.70 -1.93
N PHE A 134 -12.63 -10.29 -1.29
CA PHE A 134 -12.71 -11.60 -0.68
C PHE A 134 -12.49 -11.48 0.82
N ARG A 135 -12.88 -12.52 1.56
CA ARG A 135 -12.69 -12.58 3.02
C ARG A 135 -12.14 -13.93 3.44
N TRP A 136 -11.44 -13.94 4.57
CA TRP A 136 -11.20 -15.19 5.29
C TRP A 136 -12.51 -15.71 5.87
N THR A 137 -12.59 -17.03 6.05
CA THR A 137 -13.77 -17.68 6.63
C THR A 137 -14.04 -17.22 8.05
N GLU A 138 -12.98 -16.99 8.81
CA GLU A 138 -12.98 -16.74 10.26
C GLU A 138 -12.95 -15.26 10.63
N THR A 139 -12.39 -14.40 9.76
CA THR A 139 -12.10 -13.01 10.11
C THR A 139 -12.43 -12.05 8.98
N ASN A 140 -12.57 -10.77 9.35
CA ASN A 140 -13.07 -9.75 8.46
C ASN A 140 -12.04 -8.64 8.18
N THR A 141 -10.98 -8.47 8.98
CA THR A 141 -10.07 -7.33 8.82
C THR A 141 -8.83 -7.72 8.01
N ILE A 142 -8.65 -7.08 6.87
CA ILE A 142 -7.58 -7.37 5.91
C ILE A 142 -6.73 -6.12 5.69
N ARG A 143 -5.41 -6.30 5.59
CA ARG A 143 -4.45 -5.29 5.13
C ARG A 143 -3.75 -5.79 3.88
N PHE A 144 -3.47 -4.89 2.94
CA PHE A 144 -2.66 -5.22 1.78
C PHE A 144 -1.25 -4.70 1.95
N GLU A 145 -0.27 -5.48 1.52
CA GLU A 145 1.13 -5.08 1.48
C GLU A 145 1.72 -5.50 0.15
N CYS A 146 2.54 -4.63 -0.44
CA CYS A 146 3.24 -4.91 -1.69
C CYS A 146 4.67 -4.41 -1.60
N ASP A 147 5.60 -5.13 -2.20
CA ASP A 147 6.91 -4.57 -2.48
C ASP A 147 6.83 -3.61 -3.66
N CYS A 148 7.44 -2.46 -3.48
CA CYS A 148 7.54 -1.43 -4.50
C CYS A 148 8.91 -1.51 -5.15
N SER A 149 8.96 -1.57 -6.48
CA SER A 149 10.20 -1.51 -7.22
C SER A 149 10.07 -0.58 -8.42
N VAL A 150 11.18 0.04 -8.80
CA VAL A 150 11.24 0.98 -9.92
C VAL A 150 12.41 0.65 -10.82
N CYS A 151 12.25 0.85 -12.12
CA CYS A 151 13.37 0.83 -13.07
C CYS A 151 13.49 2.21 -13.71
N SER A 152 14.71 2.74 -13.74
CA SER A 152 15.06 4.08 -14.25
C SER A 152 15.87 4.02 -15.56
N GLU A 153 16.01 2.84 -16.16
CA GLU A 153 16.75 2.63 -17.40
C GLU A 153 15.90 2.97 -18.63
N GLU A 154 16.55 3.19 -19.77
CA GLU A 154 15.86 3.47 -21.05
C GLU A 154 14.90 2.36 -21.46
N LYS A 155 15.21 1.10 -21.09
CA LYS A 155 14.39 -0.07 -21.37
C LYS A 155 14.13 -0.84 -20.09
N CYS A 156 12.98 -0.57 -19.47
CA CYS A 156 12.53 -1.36 -18.34
C CYS A 156 12.05 -2.75 -18.79
N PRO A 157 12.23 -3.77 -17.93
CA PRO A 157 11.82 -5.11 -18.26
C PRO A 157 10.31 -5.18 -18.44
N GLU A 158 9.88 -5.79 -19.52
CA GLU A 158 8.50 -6.15 -19.73
C GLU A 158 8.23 -7.51 -19.07
N PHE A 159 7.25 -7.55 -18.17
CA PHE A 159 6.88 -8.77 -17.47
C PHE A 159 5.74 -9.47 -18.20
N ASP A 160 6.06 -10.52 -18.94
CA ASP A 160 5.07 -11.42 -19.54
C ASP A 160 4.61 -12.45 -18.50
N CYS A 161 3.47 -12.17 -17.88
CA CYS A 161 2.86 -13.04 -16.89
C CYS A 161 2.23 -14.32 -17.46
N GLU A 162 2.03 -14.42 -18.76
CA GLU A 162 1.59 -15.65 -19.41
C GLU A 162 2.77 -16.60 -19.59
N LYS A 163 3.86 -16.12 -20.20
CA LYS A 163 5.11 -16.89 -20.34
C LYS A 163 5.59 -17.40 -18.97
N ARG A 164 5.60 -16.53 -17.96
CA ARG A 164 6.05 -16.89 -16.60
C ARG A 164 5.17 -17.96 -15.95
N ARG A 165 3.85 -17.89 -16.15
CA ARG A 165 2.92 -18.91 -15.65
C ARG A 165 3.10 -20.25 -16.38
N ASN A 166 3.29 -20.22 -17.70
CA ASN A 166 3.53 -21.41 -18.50
C ASN A 166 4.84 -22.11 -18.10
N LEU A 167 5.90 -21.34 -17.82
CA LEU A 167 7.17 -21.89 -17.30
C LEU A 167 6.98 -22.55 -15.92
N ARG A 168 6.19 -21.92 -15.04
CA ARG A 168 5.86 -22.49 -13.73
C ARG A 168 5.08 -23.80 -13.87
N PHE A 169 4.08 -23.86 -14.76
CA PHE A 169 3.35 -25.10 -15.04
C PHE A 169 4.25 -26.18 -15.61
N LYS A 170 5.07 -25.86 -16.63
CA LYS A 170 6.04 -26.80 -17.19
C LYS A 170 6.92 -27.40 -16.10
N LYS A 171 7.46 -26.59 -15.19
CA LYS A 171 8.26 -27.09 -14.06
C LYS A 171 7.49 -28.07 -13.17
N TYR A 172 6.23 -27.77 -12.83
CA TYR A 172 5.41 -28.71 -12.03
C TYR A 172 5.15 -30.03 -12.75
N PHE A 173 4.95 -30.01 -14.08
CA PHE A 173 4.71 -31.24 -14.85
C PHE A 173 6.01 -32.03 -15.14
N TYR A 174 7.11 -31.37 -15.47
CA TYR A 174 8.40 -32.03 -15.77
C TYR A 174 9.10 -32.56 -14.51
N ASN A 175 9.03 -31.84 -13.38
CA ASN A 175 9.60 -32.32 -12.12
C ASN A 175 8.87 -33.56 -11.56
N ASN A 176 7.65 -33.84 -12.02
CA ASN A 176 6.92 -35.05 -11.69
C ASN A 176 7.19 -36.23 -12.65
N TRP A 177 7.93 -36.03 -13.75
CA TRP A 177 8.11 -37.06 -14.78
C TRP A 177 9.55 -37.39 -15.15
N SER A 178 10.54 -36.65 -14.64
CA SER A 178 11.95 -37.02 -14.85
C SER A 178 12.89 -36.32 -13.86
N LEU A 179 13.56 -37.13 -13.04
CA LEU A 179 14.81 -36.80 -12.35
C LEU A 179 15.91 -36.75 -13.43
N ASN A 180 16.17 -35.57 -13.99
CA ASN A 180 17.42 -35.31 -14.70
C ASN A 180 18.01 -33.99 -14.20
N GLU A 181 19.15 -34.13 -13.55
CA GLU A 181 19.79 -33.18 -12.63
C GLU A 181 20.68 -32.15 -13.36
N ASN A 182 20.26 -31.64 -14.53
CA ASN A 182 21.10 -30.74 -15.34
C ASN A 182 20.36 -29.58 -16.04
N ASP A 183 19.21 -29.15 -15.53
CA ASP A 183 18.60 -27.90 -15.97
C ASP A 183 18.74 -26.82 -14.89
N GLU A 184 19.94 -26.24 -14.84
CA GLU A 184 20.20 -24.95 -14.20
C GLU A 184 19.55 -23.84 -15.04
N SER A 185 18.23 -23.80 -15.09
CA SER A 185 17.48 -22.66 -15.59
C SER A 185 16.78 -21.96 -14.43
N SER A 186 17.45 -20.92 -13.97
CA SER A 186 17.07 -20.01 -12.90
C SER A 186 15.77 -19.27 -13.20
N VAL A 187 14.61 -19.88 -12.92
CA VAL A 187 13.28 -19.20 -12.93
C VAL A 187 13.17 -18.09 -11.85
N GLY A 188 14.25 -17.83 -11.10
CA GLY A 188 14.34 -16.79 -10.08
C GLY A 188 14.85 -15.43 -10.55
N ASN A 189 15.61 -15.33 -11.64
CA ASN A 189 16.51 -14.18 -11.86
C ASN A 189 16.40 -13.48 -13.21
N GLU A 190 15.40 -13.78 -14.04
CA GLU A 190 15.27 -13.08 -15.31
C GLU A 190 14.65 -11.68 -15.05
N ASN A 191 15.53 -10.67 -15.05
CA ASN A 191 15.24 -9.23 -15.09
C ASN A 191 14.90 -8.50 -13.78
N LEU A 192 15.25 -9.06 -12.62
CA LEU A 192 15.16 -8.33 -11.34
C LEU A 192 16.40 -7.46 -11.03
N ALA A 193 17.51 -7.66 -11.73
CA ALA A 193 18.78 -7.00 -11.44
C ALA A 193 18.75 -5.47 -11.62
N ASN A 194 17.89 -4.98 -12.52
CA ASN A 194 17.84 -3.56 -12.90
C ASN A 194 16.73 -2.79 -12.16
N LEU A 195 16.20 -3.37 -11.08
CA LEU A 195 15.14 -2.76 -10.28
C LEU A 195 15.67 -2.26 -8.95
N THR A 196 15.39 -0.99 -8.68
CA THR A 196 15.60 -0.39 -7.36
C THR A 196 14.40 -0.71 -6.49
N TRP A 197 14.63 -1.44 -5.40
CA TRP A 197 13.62 -1.71 -4.39
C TRP A 197 13.41 -0.50 -3.50
N LEU A 198 12.14 -0.17 -3.26
CA LEU A 198 11.72 0.92 -2.39
C LEU A 198 11.09 0.37 -1.11
N SER A 199 10.58 1.26 -0.27
CA SER A 199 9.80 0.87 0.90
C SER A 199 8.61 -0.01 0.48
N ARG A 200 8.23 -0.92 1.38
CA ARG A 200 7.08 -1.81 1.21
C ARG A 200 5.82 -1.14 1.77
N PRO A 201 5.01 -0.45 0.95
CA PRO A 201 3.82 0.21 1.46
C PRO A 201 2.78 -0.80 1.93
N SER A 202 2.06 -0.38 2.95
CA SER A 202 0.91 -1.08 3.51
C SER A 202 -0.33 -0.22 3.32
N SER A 203 -1.44 -0.84 2.95
CA SER A 203 -2.73 -0.14 2.94
C SER A 203 -3.24 0.10 4.34
N LEU A 204 -4.24 0.97 4.46
CA LEU A 204 -5.10 0.99 5.64
C LEU A 204 -5.84 -0.35 5.78
N PRO A 205 -6.16 -0.78 7.03
CA PRO A 205 -7.01 -1.95 7.25
C PRO A 205 -8.41 -1.76 6.66
N VAL A 206 -8.93 -2.81 6.03
CA VAL A 206 -10.28 -2.84 5.44
C VAL A 206 -11.08 -3.97 6.09
N ILE A 207 -12.29 -3.64 6.55
CA ILE A 207 -13.23 -4.60 7.13
C ILE A 207 -14.11 -5.17 6.01
N MET A 208 -14.03 -6.48 5.81
CA MET A 208 -14.81 -7.25 4.85
C MET A 208 -16.10 -7.79 5.47
N GLU A 209 -17.24 -7.32 4.99
CA GLU A 209 -18.55 -7.74 5.46
C GLU A 209 -19.14 -8.89 4.65
N VAL A 210 -20.05 -9.63 5.28
CA VAL A 210 -20.86 -10.64 4.60
C VAL A 210 -22.08 -9.97 3.98
N ASP A 211 -22.40 -10.33 2.74
CA ASP A 211 -23.70 -10.01 2.15
C ASP A 211 -24.81 -10.87 2.80
N ASP A 212 -25.30 -10.41 3.95
CA ASP A 212 -26.36 -11.07 4.72
C ASP A 212 -27.70 -11.09 4.00
N GLU A 213 -27.93 -10.18 3.05
CA GLU A 213 -29.21 -10.07 2.34
C GLU A 213 -29.42 -11.26 1.39
N ASN A 214 -28.37 -11.65 0.66
CA ASN A 214 -28.39 -12.87 -0.16
C ASN A 214 -28.53 -14.14 0.68
N LYS A 215 -27.91 -14.18 1.87
CA LYS A 215 -28.00 -15.33 2.78
C LYS A 215 -29.45 -15.54 3.26
N ARG A 216 -30.18 -14.47 3.57
CA ARG A 216 -31.61 -14.52 3.92
C ARG A 216 -32.48 -14.97 2.74
N LYS A 217 -32.22 -14.48 1.52
CA LYS A 217 -32.95 -14.90 0.30
C LYS A 217 -32.73 -16.39 -0.03
N ARG A 218 -31.49 -16.90 0.09
CA ARG A 218 -31.18 -18.34 -0.10
C ARG A 218 -31.85 -19.24 0.95
N ARG A 219 -31.86 -18.82 2.23
CA ARG A 219 -32.56 -19.53 3.31
C ARG A 219 -34.07 -19.58 3.09
N ARG A 220 -34.68 -18.50 2.58
CA ARG A 220 -36.11 -18.47 2.24
C ARG A 220 -36.46 -19.37 1.06
N LYS A 221 -35.60 -19.49 0.03
CA LYS A 221 -35.80 -20.42 -1.09
C LYS A 221 -35.70 -21.88 -0.65
N ARG A 222 -34.73 -22.24 0.21
CA ARG A 222 -34.58 -23.61 0.73
C ARG A 222 -35.71 -24.07 1.66
N ARG A 223 -36.44 -23.15 2.29
CA ARG A 223 -37.61 -23.46 3.12
C ARG A 223 -38.91 -23.61 2.33
N LYS A 224 -38.90 -23.36 1.03
CA LYS A 224 -40.05 -23.49 0.12
C LYS A 224 -39.96 -24.73 -0.78
N VAL A 225 -38.98 -25.59 -0.54
CA VAL A 225 -38.81 -26.91 -1.19
C VAL A 225 -39.12 -27.97 -0.15
#